data_AF-A0A813WIV6-F1
#
_entry.id   AF-A0A813WIV6-F1
#
_cell.length_a   1.000
_cell.length_b   1.000
_cell.length_c   1.000
_cell.angle_alpha   90.00
_cell.angle_beta   90.00
_cell.angle_gamma   90.00
#
_symmetry.space_group_name_H-M   'P 1'
#
loop_
_entity.id
_entity.type
_entity.pdbx_description
1 polymer ?
#
loop_
_entity_poly.entity_id
_entity_poly.type
_entity_poly.pdbx_seq_one_letter_code
_entity_poly.pdbx_strand_id
1 'polypeptide(L)'
;MNHRFRAHVNHERTFDLREMAYTTKELWFTEHDSGEFTQYKNPKAFEKFDPIHHIANCSQRMLVIQGERDYRVSDTQSIVVFTALQRRAIPSRMLYFSTENH
;
A
#
# COMPACT_ATOMS: atom_id res chain seq x y z
N MET A 1 12.19 -5.16 -13.06
CA MET A 1 12.80 -4.31 -12.02
C MET A 1 14.19 -4.84 -11.70
N ASN A 2 15.19 -3.95 -11.59
CA ASN A 2 16.59 -4.28 -11.32
C ASN A 2 16.72 -5.00 -9.96
N HIS A 3 17.48 -6.09 -9.88
CA HIS A 3 17.74 -6.87 -8.64
C HIS A 3 18.63 -6.12 -7.62
N ARG A 4 18.47 -4.80 -7.49
CA ARG A 4 19.28 -3.95 -6.63
C ARG A 4 19.16 -4.33 -5.15
N PHE A 5 17.96 -4.77 -4.74
CA PHE A 5 17.67 -5.15 -3.36
C PHE A 5 17.39 -6.65 -3.25
N ARG A 6 17.94 -7.28 -2.20
CA ARG A 6 17.73 -8.70 -1.90
C ARG A 6 16.39 -8.97 -1.22
N ALA A 7 15.90 -7.99 -0.47
CA ALA A 7 14.63 -8.05 0.24
C ALA A 7 14.09 -6.63 0.47
N HIS A 8 12.81 -6.53 0.77
CA HIS A 8 12.12 -5.30 1.14
C HIS A 8 11.44 -5.43 2.52
N VAL A 9 11.26 -4.29 3.19
CA VAL A 9 10.36 -4.15 4.34
C VAL A 9 9.31 -3.12 3.95
N ASN A 10 8.05 -3.53 3.99
CA ASN A 10 6.88 -2.69 3.86
C ASN A 10 6.30 -2.49 5.27
N HIS A 11 6.23 -1.25 5.72
CA HIS A 11 5.69 -0.87 7.03
C HIS A 11 4.65 0.22 6.81
N GLU A 12 3.38 -0.09 7.07
CA GLU A 12 2.25 0.85 7.02
C GLU A 12 2.25 1.69 5.73
N ARG A 13 2.38 1.01 4.58
CA ARG A 13 2.46 1.67 3.28
C ARG A 13 1.15 1.57 2.53
N THR A 14 0.82 2.65 1.85
CA THR A 14 -0.23 2.65 0.84
C THR A 14 0.16 1.79 -0.37
N PHE A 15 -0.79 1.01 -0.86
CA PHE A 15 -0.63 0.09 -1.98
C PHE A 15 -1.67 0.29 -3.08
N ASP A 16 -2.91 0.64 -2.74
CA ASP A 16 -3.97 1.06 -3.66
C ASP A 16 -4.39 2.49 -3.29
N LEU A 17 -4.08 3.46 -4.16
CA LEU A 17 -4.34 4.87 -3.88
C LEU A 17 -5.84 5.20 -3.91
N ARG A 18 -6.64 4.36 -4.56
CA ARG A 18 -8.09 4.54 -4.69
C ARG A 18 -8.79 4.10 -3.42
N GLU A 19 -8.34 3.00 -2.82
CA GLU A 19 -8.80 2.58 -1.51
C GLU A 19 -8.42 3.62 -0.46
N MET A 20 -7.16 4.07 -0.47
CA MET A 20 -6.63 5.06 0.46
C MET A 20 -7.46 6.36 0.46
N ALA A 21 -7.90 6.80 -0.72
CA ALA A 21 -8.72 8.00 -0.89
C ALA A 21 -10.06 7.97 -0.11
N TYR A 22 -10.50 6.80 0.35
CA TYR A 22 -11.75 6.63 1.08
C TYR A 22 -11.59 6.02 2.48
N THR A 23 -10.43 5.43 2.79
CA THR A 23 -10.19 4.75 4.08
C THR A 23 -9.34 5.56 5.04
N THR A 24 -8.60 6.57 4.54
CA THR A 24 -7.70 7.38 5.37
C THR A 24 -8.43 8.44 6.21
N LYS A 25 -7.90 8.72 7.40
CA LYS A 25 -8.21 9.96 8.15
C LYS A 25 -7.44 11.18 7.67
N GLU A 26 -6.47 11.02 6.76
CA GLU A 26 -5.56 12.08 6.30
C GLU A 26 -5.89 12.59 4.89
N LEU A 27 -7.15 13.00 4.66
CA LEU A 27 -7.68 13.38 3.34
C LEU A 27 -6.81 14.39 2.57
N TRP A 28 -6.20 15.33 3.29
CA TRP A 28 -5.34 16.35 2.67
C TRP A 28 -4.22 15.74 1.84
N PHE A 29 -3.51 14.70 2.32
CA PHE A 29 -2.40 14.11 1.58
C PHE A 29 -2.87 13.44 0.29
N THR A 30 -3.97 12.68 0.38
CA THR A 30 -4.50 11.94 -0.79
C THR A 30 -4.92 12.89 -1.92
N GLU A 31 -5.49 14.05 -1.58
CA GLU A 31 -5.95 15.02 -2.58
C GLU A 31 -4.81 15.91 -3.06
N HIS A 32 -3.96 16.40 -2.15
CA HIS A 32 -2.82 17.25 -2.47
C HIS A 32 -1.84 16.55 -3.42
N ASP A 33 -1.44 15.32 -3.11
CA ASP A 33 -0.47 14.56 -3.91
C ASP A 33 -1.06 14.11 -5.26
N SER A 34 -2.40 14.05 -5.34
CA SER A 34 -3.15 13.82 -6.56
C SER A 34 -3.46 15.10 -7.34
N GLY A 35 -2.82 16.23 -7.00
CA GLY A 35 -2.96 17.49 -7.73
C GLY A 35 -4.24 18.27 -7.39
N GLU A 36 -4.62 18.27 -6.11
CA GLU A 36 -5.83 18.92 -5.58
C GLU A 36 -7.14 18.33 -6.13
N PHE A 37 -7.11 17.06 -6.52
CA PHE A 37 -8.28 16.34 -6.96
C PHE A 37 -8.72 15.31 -5.93
N THR A 38 -10.03 15.24 -5.72
CA THR A 38 -10.68 14.10 -5.06
C THR A 38 -10.74 12.91 -6.03
N GLN A 39 -10.68 11.68 -5.53
CA GLN A 39 -10.71 10.47 -6.36
C GLN A 39 -11.90 10.39 -7.33
N TYR A 40 -13.08 10.86 -6.92
CA TYR A 40 -14.27 10.86 -7.80
C TYR A 40 -14.27 11.96 -8.87
N LYS A 41 -13.48 13.04 -8.71
CA LYS A 41 -13.37 14.13 -9.71
C LYS A 41 -12.35 13.80 -10.78
N ASN A 42 -11.21 13.22 -10.40
CA ASN A 42 -10.16 12.85 -11.35
C ASN A 42 -9.48 11.54 -10.95
N PRO A 43 -10.11 10.38 -11.20
CA PRO A 43 -9.55 9.08 -10.84
C PRO A 43 -8.16 8.83 -11.45
N LYS A 44 -7.91 9.37 -12.64
CA LYS A 44 -6.62 9.21 -13.35
C LYS A 44 -5.44 9.82 -12.59
N ALA A 45 -5.69 10.82 -11.72
CA ALA A 45 -4.64 11.41 -10.91
C ALA A 45 -4.06 10.41 -9.89
N PHE A 46 -4.94 9.60 -9.27
CA PHE A 46 -4.55 8.57 -8.32
C PHE A 46 -3.95 7.36 -9.03
N GLU A 47 -4.45 6.99 -10.21
CA GLU A 47 -3.96 5.83 -10.97
C GLU A 47 -2.52 6.01 -11.51
N LYS A 48 -2.07 7.25 -11.71
CA LYS A 48 -0.78 7.55 -12.37
C LYS A 48 0.43 6.97 -11.63
N PHE A 49 0.39 6.99 -10.30
CA PHE A 49 1.49 6.55 -9.44
C PHE A 49 1.09 5.42 -8.51
N ASP A 50 -0.04 4.76 -8.79
CA ASP A 50 -0.60 3.72 -7.93
C ASP A 50 0.32 2.48 -7.87
N PRO A 51 0.84 2.10 -6.69
CA PRO A 51 1.71 0.93 -6.55
C PRO A 51 1.07 -0.38 -7.02
N ILE A 52 -0.27 -0.51 -6.95
CA ILE A 52 -0.97 -1.75 -7.33
C ILE A 52 -0.70 -2.15 -8.78
N HIS A 53 -0.49 -1.16 -9.67
CA HIS A 53 -0.18 -1.40 -11.09
C HIS A 53 1.19 -2.04 -11.33
N HIS A 54 2.08 -1.99 -10.34
CA HIS A 54 3.44 -2.50 -10.47
C HIS A 54 3.66 -3.83 -9.76
N ILE A 55 2.65 -4.38 -9.08
CA ILE A 55 2.80 -5.60 -8.28
C ILE A 55 3.28 -6.79 -9.10
N ALA A 56 2.86 -6.90 -10.37
CA ALA A 56 3.30 -7.96 -11.28
C ALA A 56 4.81 -7.99 -11.51
N ASN A 57 5.50 -6.87 -11.25
CA ASN A 57 6.95 -6.74 -11.40
C ASN A 57 7.73 -7.03 -10.12
N CYS A 58 7.05 -7.17 -8.97
CA CYS A 58 7.70 -7.48 -7.70
C CYS A 58 8.25 -8.91 -7.75
N SER A 59 9.50 -9.13 -7.34
CA SER A 59 10.08 -10.49 -7.25
C SER A 59 10.91 -10.70 -5.98
N GLN A 60 11.13 -9.64 -5.22
CA GLN A 60 11.93 -9.65 -4.00
C GLN A 60 11.12 -10.14 -2.81
N ARG A 61 11.81 -10.86 -1.92
CA ARG A 61 11.23 -11.27 -0.64
C ARG A 61 10.83 -10.04 0.17
N MET A 62 9.72 -10.10 0.89
CA MET A 62 9.19 -8.92 1.60
C MET A 62 8.67 -9.27 2.99
N LEU A 63 9.05 -8.47 3.99
CA LEU A 63 8.37 -8.40 5.27
C LEU A 63 7.31 -7.28 5.20
N VAL A 64 6.06 -7.60 5.53
CA VAL A 64 4.94 -6.65 5.62
C VAL A 64 4.62 -6.44 7.10
N ILE A 65 4.55 -5.19 7.56
CA ILE A 65 4.31 -4.80 8.94
C ILE A 65 3.14 -3.83 8.99
N GLN A 66 2.16 -4.08 9.87
CA GLN A 66 0.95 -3.27 9.98
C GLN A 66 0.38 -3.27 11.39
N GLY A 67 -0.08 -2.11 11.87
CA GLY A 67 -0.98 -1.99 13.01
C GLY A 67 -2.46 -2.01 12.60
N GLU A 68 -3.31 -2.70 13.36
CA GLU A 68 -4.77 -2.76 13.11
C GLU A 68 -5.46 -1.40 13.30
N ARG A 69 -4.93 -0.56 14.20
CA ARG A 69 -5.53 0.75 14.54
C ARG A 69 -4.89 1.90 13.77
N ASP A 70 -4.16 1.59 12.71
CA ASP A 70 -3.69 2.57 11.76
C ASP A 70 -4.86 3.08 10.92
N TYR A 71 -5.40 4.23 11.33
CA TYR A 71 -6.45 4.92 10.59
C TYR A 71 -5.90 5.88 9.54
N ARG A 72 -4.56 6.03 9.44
CA ARG A 72 -3.91 6.83 8.40
C ARG A 72 -3.80 5.98 7.14
N VAL A 73 -3.27 4.76 7.27
CA VAL A 73 -3.16 3.76 6.22
C VAL A 73 -3.89 2.51 6.70
N SER A 74 -5.11 2.29 6.23
CA SER A 74 -5.92 1.14 6.65
C SER A 74 -5.14 -0.17 6.47
N ASP A 75 -5.29 -1.07 7.43
CA ASP A 75 -4.62 -2.36 7.46
C ASP A 75 -4.85 -3.22 6.20
N THR A 76 -5.98 -3.01 5.54
CA THR A 76 -6.34 -3.62 4.25
C THR A 76 -5.27 -3.36 3.18
N GLN A 77 -4.60 -2.20 3.20
CA GLN A 77 -3.48 -1.87 2.30
C GLN A 77 -2.36 -2.91 2.39
N SER A 78 -1.94 -3.26 3.61
CA SER A 78 -0.92 -4.26 3.88
C SER A 78 -1.40 -5.68 3.57
N ILE A 79 -2.66 -6.00 3.86
CA ILE A 79 -3.26 -7.31 3.60
C ILE A 79 -3.31 -7.59 2.08
N VAL A 80 -3.65 -6.59 1.27
CA VAL A 80 -3.66 -6.70 -0.20
C VAL A 80 -2.25 -6.99 -0.72
N VAL A 81 -1.22 -6.27 -0.26
CA VAL A 81 0.19 -6.53 -0.61
C VAL A 81 0.56 -7.97 -0.28
N PHE A 82 0.33 -8.38 0.97
CA PHE A 82 0.71 -9.71 1.43
C PHE A 82 0.03 -10.80 0.59
N THR A 83 -1.27 -10.66 0.35
CA THR A 83 -2.04 -11.58 -0.50
C THR A 83 -1.48 -11.64 -1.93
N ALA A 84 -1.16 -10.50 -2.54
CA ALA A 84 -0.60 -10.46 -3.89
C ALA A 84 0.77 -11.15 -3.99
N LEU A 85 1.61 -11.04 -2.94
CA LEU A 85 2.89 -11.75 -2.84
C LEU A 85 2.68 -13.26 -2.71
N GLN A 86 1.75 -13.69 -1.84
CA GLN A 86 1.41 -15.10 -1.64
C GLN A 86 0.90 -15.76 -2.93
N ARG A 87 0.01 -15.09 -3.68
CA ARG A 87 -0.51 -15.57 -4.98
C ARG A 87 0.57 -15.79 -6.04
N ARG A 88 1.74 -15.18 -5.86
CA ARG A 88 2.88 -15.25 -6.80
C ARG A 88 4.04 -16.08 -6.26
N ALA A 89 3.83 -16.79 -5.15
CA ALA A 89 4.83 -17.60 -4.46
C ALA A 89 6.12 -16.81 -4.12
N ILE A 90 5.99 -15.50 -3.86
CA ILE A 90 7.12 -14.68 -3.42
C ILE A 90 7.29 -14.89 -1.92
N PRO A 91 8.48 -15.23 -1.42
CA PRO A 91 8.68 -15.42 0.01
C PRO A 91 8.37 -14.13 0.77
N SER A 92 7.30 -14.16 1.55
CA SER A 92 6.89 -13.02 2.37
C SER A 92 6.44 -13.45 3.77
N ARG A 93 6.51 -12.51 4.69
CA ARG A 93 6.00 -12.66 6.07
C ARG A 93 5.18 -11.43 6.41
N MET A 94 4.15 -11.63 7.22
CA MET A 94 3.34 -10.55 7.78
C MET A 94 3.54 -10.50 9.30
N LEU A 95 3.85 -9.32 9.80
CA LEU A 95 3.88 -8.99 11.23
C LEU A 95 2.74 -8.02 11.48
N TYR A 96 1.72 -8.45 12.21
CA TYR A 96 0.49 -7.69 12.42
C TYR A 96 0.32 -7.42 13.91
N PHE A 97 0.10 -6.15 14.27
CA PHE A 97 -0.08 -5.71 15.64
C PHE A 97 -1.52 -5.26 15.87
N SER A 98 -2.33 -6.07 16.56
CA SER A 98 -3.78 -5.78 16.75
C SER A 98 -4.08 -4.58 17.66
N THR A 99 -3.08 -4.05 18.35
CA THR A 99 -3.26 -2.95 19.30
C THR A 99 -2.59 -1.64 18.88
N GLU A 100 -1.73 -1.68 17.87
CA GLU A 100 -0.89 -0.54 17.47
C GLU A 100 -1.58 0.38 16.46
N ASN A 101 -1.20 1.67 16.53
CA ASN A 101 -1.50 2.70 15.52
C ASN A 101 -0.32 2.82 14.54
N HIS A 102 -0.38 3.81 13.64
CA HIS A 102 0.71 4.28 12.79
C HIS A 102 1.85 4.94 13.57
#